data_AF-A0A1F7JAF0-F1
#
_entry.id   AF-A0A1F7JAF0-F1
#
_cell.length_a   1.000
_cell.length_b   1.000
_cell.length_c   1.000
_cell.angle_alpha   90.00
_cell.angle_beta   90.00
_cell.angle_gamma   90.00
#
_symmetry.space_group_name_H-M   'P 1'
#
loop_
_entity.id
_entity.type
_entity.pdbx_description
1 polymer ?
#
loop_
_entity_poly.entity_id
_entity_poly.type
_entity_poly.pdbx_seq_one_letter_code
_entity_poly.pdbx_strand_id
1 'polypeptide(L)'
;MKILAIETSADETAAAVVEGRQVLSNAIYSQILIHKQWGGIFPSLAKRAHEEKIDFIISEALKKSKITNPKSQLDFIAVTQGPGLAVSLEVGIKKAKELSKLYGKKLISVNHLEGHIYSSFIQNSQGKPPRDFDFPYLALIISGGHTELVKFTGHLQYEVIGETIDDAAGEALDKAAKLLGLGYPGGPVIEKLADLAGNIDVYKFPRPMLKSQDLNFSFSGLKTSFYYFLKKNPRSVEKIADLASSFQEAVFDTVVKKTDKAIRFTGINRLVVGGGVIANL
;
A
#
# COMPACT_ATOMS: atom_id res chain seq x y z
N MET A 1 -22.73 -10.16 9.97
CA MET A 1 -22.90 -9.77 8.55
C MET A 1 -21.67 -10.22 7.78
N LYS A 2 -21.86 -11.03 6.73
CA LYS A 2 -20.78 -11.56 5.89
C LYS A 2 -20.68 -10.78 4.59
N ILE A 3 -19.48 -10.31 4.28
CA ILE A 3 -19.20 -9.48 3.11
C ILE A 3 -18.14 -10.17 2.26
N LEU A 4 -18.41 -10.32 0.96
CA LEU A 4 -17.39 -10.65 -0.03
C LEU A 4 -16.76 -9.34 -0.53
N ALA A 5 -15.49 -9.12 -0.25
CA ALA A 5 -14.73 -7.94 -0.68
C ALA A 5 -13.83 -8.29 -1.87
N ILE A 6 -13.75 -7.40 -2.86
CA ILE A 6 -12.96 -7.56 -4.10
C ILE A 6 -12.03 -6.34 -4.27
N GLU A 7 -10.75 -6.59 -4.52
CA GLU A 7 -9.71 -5.57 -4.69
C GLU A 7 -8.93 -5.82 -5.99
N THR A 8 -8.88 -4.81 -6.86
CA THR A 8 -8.22 -4.82 -8.19
C THR A 8 -7.70 -3.43 -8.58
N SER A 9 -7.24 -2.62 -7.62
CA SER A 9 -6.82 -1.23 -7.86
C SER A 9 -5.49 -1.11 -8.62
N ALA A 10 -4.60 -2.09 -8.49
CA ALA A 10 -3.23 -2.02 -9.04
C ALA A 10 -2.83 -3.32 -9.75
N ASP A 11 -1.93 -4.10 -9.16
CA ASP A 11 -1.35 -5.33 -9.70
C ASP A 11 -1.59 -6.56 -8.82
N GLU A 12 -2.55 -6.46 -7.89
CA GLU A 12 -3.02 -7.57 -7.06
C GLU A 12 -4.49 -7.84 -7.32
N THR A 13 -4.83 -9.07 -7.69
CA THR A 13 -6.22 -9.54 -7.71
C THR A 13 -6.51 -10.19 -6.37
N ALA A 14 -7.34 -9.57 -5.55
CA ALA A 14 -7.64 -10.09 -4.22
C ALA A 14 -9.15 -10.21 -3.96
N ALA A 15 -9.51 -11.22 -3.18
CA ALA A 15 -10.85 -11.36 -2.62
C ALA A 15 -10.78 -11.89 -1.19
N ALA A 16 -11.66 -11.39 -0.34
CA ALA A 16 -11.77 -11.79 1.05
C ALA A 16 -13.23 -11.96 1.46
N VAL A 17 -13.48 -12.85 2.42
CA VAL A 17 -14.77 -12.91 3.11
C VAL A 17 -14.55 -12.48 4.54
N VAL A 18 -15.31 -11.47 4.99
CA VAL A 18 -15.23 -10.93 6.35
C VAL A 18 -16.57 -11.05 7.06
N GLU A 19 -16.54 -11.27 8.37
CA GLU A 19 -17.71 -11.21 9.26
C GLU A 19 -17.46 -10.19 10.37
N GLY A 20 -18.16 -9.05 10.29
CA GLY A 20 -17.78 -7.89 11.11
C GLY A 20 -16.35 -7.46 10.79
N ARG A 21 -15.43 -7.56 11.75
CA ARG A 21 -13.99 -7.30 11.56
C ARG A 21 -13.16 -8.57 11.40
N GLN A 22 -13.76 -9.75 11.49
CA GLN A 22 -13.04 -11.01 11.40
C GLN A 22 -12.81 -11.38 9.94
N VAL A 23 -11.56 -11.65 9.56
CA VAL A 23 -11.21 -12.20 8.24
C VAL A 23 -11.45 -13.71 8.24
N LEU A 24 -12.52 -14.15 7.59
CA LEU A 24 -12.83 -15.58 7.42
C LEU A 24 -11.99 -16.22 6.33
N SER A 25 -11.66 -15.46 5.29
CA SER A 25 -10.72 -15.89 4.24
C SER A 25 -10.07 -14.68 3.57
N ASN A 26 -8.89 -14.93 3.01
CA ASN A 26 -8.17 -14.00 2.15
C ASN A 26 -7.48 -14.81 1.04
N ALA A 27 -7.67 -14.39 -0.21
CA ALA A 27 -7.05 -14.97 -1.39
C ALA A 27 -6.48 -13.85 -2.24
N ILE A 28 -5.21 -13.97 -2.62
CA ILE A 28 -4.46 -12.94 -3.35
C ILE A 28 -3.70 -13.61 -4.48
N TYR A 29 -3.80 -13.04 -5.68
CA TYR A 29 -2.90 -13.28 -6.79
C TYR A 29 -2.10 -12.02 -7.07
N SER A 30 -0.80 -12.06 -6.80
CA SER A 30 0.12 -10.97 -7.11
C SER A 30 0.67 -11.11 -8.53
N GLN A 31 0.63 -10.02 -9.30
CA GLN A 31 1.12 -9.97 -10.67
C GLN A 31 2.59 -9.52 -10.78
N ILE A 32 3.29 -9.39 -9.65
CA ILE A 32 4.68 -8.87 -9.59
C ILE A 32 5.60 -9.52 -10.64
N LEU A 33 5.52 -10.83 -10.84
CA LEU A 33 6.35 -11.55 -11.82
C LEU A 33 6.08 -11.15 -13.27
N ILE A 34 4.83 -10.79 -13.60
CA ILE A 34 4.42 -10.35 -14.95
C ILE A 34 5.03 -8.97 -15.26
N HIS A 35 5.05 -8.10 -14.24
CA HIS A 35 5.50 -6.70 -14.35
C HIS A 35 7.02 -6.53 -14.19
N LYS A 36 7.72 -7.51 -13.62
CA LYS A 36 9.17 -7.47 -13.37
C LYS A 36 9.99 -7.09 -14.61
N GLN A 37 9.65 -7.63 -15.78
CA GLN A 37 10.35 -7.34 -17.04
C GLN A 37 10.16 -5.89 -17.54
N TRP A 38 9.09 -5.22 -17.11
CA TRP A 38 8.76 -3.84 -17.48
C TRP A 38 9.31 -2.82 -16.48
N GLY A 39 9.78 -3.28 -15.32
CA GLY A 39 10.33 -2.42 -14.27
C GLY A 39 9.29 -1.50 -13.62
N GLY A 40 8.03 -1.94 -13.59
CA GLY A 40 6.87 -1.23 -13.06
C GLY A 40 5.56 -1.83 -13.58
N ILE A 41 4.42 -1.43 -13.01
CA ILE A 41 3.10 -1.95 -13.40
C ILE A 41 2.75 -1.51 -14.82
N PHE A 42 2.50 -2.48 -15.71
CA PHE A 42 2.06 -2.21 -17.07
C PHE A 42 0.52 -2.33 -17.17
N PRO A 43 -0.23 -1.22 -17.38
CA PRO A 43 -1.68 -1.20 -17.13
C PRO A 43 -2.51 -2.22 -17.91
N SER A 44 -2.20 -2.48 -19.19
CA SER A 44 -2.97 -3.43 -19.99
C SER A 44 -2.71 -4.89 -19.61
N LEU A 45 -1.48 -5.22 -19.17
CA LEU A 45 -1.17 -6.53 -18.60
C LEU A 45 -1.83 -6.71 -17.24
N ALA A 46 -1.91 -5.64 -16.45
CA ALA A 46 -2.58 -5.68 -15.15
C ALA A 46 -4.07 -5.99 -15.32
N LYS A 47 -4.76 -5.26 -16.21
CA LYS A 47 -6.15 -5.54 -16.58
C LYS A 47 -6.36 -7.00 -16.98
N ARG A 48 -5.55 -7.50 -17.92
CA ARG A 48 -5.66 -8.88 -18.42
C ARG A 48 -5.48 -9.91 -17.31
N ALA A 49 -4.50 -9.71 -16.44
CA ALA A 49 -4.26 -10.63 -15.32
C ALA A 49 -5.40 -10.61 -14.30
N HIS A 50 -6.05 -9.46 -14.05
CA HIS A 50 -7.28 -9.43 -13.26
C HIS A 50 -8.39 -10.23 -13.91
N GLU A 51 -8.66 -10.02 -15.21
CA GLU A 51 -9.71 -10.74 -15.95
C GLU A 51 -9.49 -12.25 -15.91
N GLU A 52 -8.25 -12.72 -16.06
CA GLU A 52 -7.90 -14.14 -16.04
C GLU A 52 -8.00 -14.79 -14.65
N LYS A 53 -7.87 -14.03 -13.57
CA LYS A 53 -7.72 -14.59 -12.20
C LYS A 53 -8.89 -14.30 -11.27
N ILE A 54 -9.72 -13.29 -11.54
CA ILE A 54 -10.73 -12.82 -10.60
C ILE A 54 -11.73 -13.91 -10.18
N ASP A 55 -12.20 -14.73 -11.12
CA ASP A 55 -13.16 -15.80 -10.81
C ASP A 55 -12.52 -16.90 -9.94
N PHE A 56 -11.26 -17.24 -10.20
CA PHE A 56 -10.50 -18.20 -9.38
C PHE A 56 -10.32 -17.67 -7.95
N ILE A 57 -9.91 -16.41 -7.81
CA ILE A 57 -9.64 -15.79 -6.51
C ILE A 57 -10.90 -15.66 -5.67
N ILE A 58 -12.02 -15.27 -6.28
CA ILE A 58 -13.32 -15.21 -5.59
C ILE A 58 -13.77 -16.61 -5.15
N SER A 59 -13.66 -17.61 -6.04
CA SER A 59 -14.00 -19.00 -5.71
C SER A 59 -13.15 -19.53 -4.55
N GLU A 60 -11.85 -19.23 -4.54
CA GLU A 60 -10.93 -19.60 -3.47
C GLU A 60 -11.32 -18.94 -2.13
N ALA A 61 -11.64 -17.65 -2.13
CA ALA A 61 -12.09 -16.94 -0.94
C ALA A 61 -13.40 -17.52 -0.37
N LEU A 62 -14.38 -17.82 -1.22
CA LEU A 62 -15.64 -18.46 -0.81
C LEU A 62 -15.39 -19.87 -0.23
N LYS A 63 -14.56 -20.67 -0.92
CA LYS A 63 -14.20 -22.01 -0.45
C LYS A 63 -13.49 -21.99 0.90
N LYS A 64 -12.47 -21.13 1.07
CA LYS A 64 -11.72 -21.00 2.33
C LYS A 64 -12.59 -20.53 3.50
N SER A 65 -13.60 -19.70 3.23
CA SER A 65 -14.58 -19.25 4.23
C SER A 65 -15.73 -20.22 4.47
N LYS A 66 -15.72 -21.40 3.80
CA LYS A 66 -16.75 -22.45 3.89
C LYS A 66 -18.15 -21.96 3.47
N ILE A 67 -18.21 -20.99 2.56
CA ILE A 67 -19.47 -20.56 1.94
C ILE A 67 -19.76 -21.47 0.75
N THR A 68 -20.86 -22.23 0.82
CA THR A 68 -21.32 -23.14 -0.24
C THR A 68 -22.51 -22.57 -1.01
N ASN A 69 -23.27 -21.65 -0.40
CA ASN A 69 -24.38 -20.95 -1.04
C ASN A 69 -24.26 -19.44 -0.80
N PRO A 70 -23.52 -18.70 -1.67
CA PRO A 70 -23.33 -17.26 -1.54
C PRO A 70 -24.64 -16.47 -1.49
N LYS A 71 -25.69 -16.94 -2.17
CA LYS A 71 -27.00 -16.26 -2.21
C LYS A 71 -27.69 -16.24 -0.85
N SER A 72 -27.53 -17.26 -0.01
CA SER A 72 -28.11 -17.29 1.34
C SER A 72 -27.12 -16.89 2.44
N GLN A 73 -25.81 -17.03 2.22
CA GLN A 73 -24.80 -16.87 3.27
C GLN A 73 -24.01 -15.56 3.22
N LEU A 74 -24.04 -14.81 2.11
CA LEU A 74 -23.50 -13.45 2.04
C LEU A 74 -24.60 -12.43 2.29
N ASP A 75 -24.24 -11.31 2.90
CA ASP A 75 -25.12 -10.16 3.09
C ASP A 75 -24.83 -9.05 2.08
N PHE A 76 -23.55 -8.80 1.80
CA PHE A 76 -23.09 -7.73 0.90
C PHE A 76 -21.94 -8.19 0.01
N ILE A 77 -21.75 -7.43 -1.07
CA ILE A 77 -20.53 -7.46 -1.88
C ILE A 77 -19.91 -6.08 -1.80
N ALA A 78 -18.61 -6.01 -1.50
CA ALA A 78 -17.84 -4.79 -1.48
C ALA A 78 -16.77 -4.84 -2.59
N VAL A 79 -16.49 -3.68 -3.18
CA VAL A 79 -15.45 -3.57 -4.21
C VAL A 79 -14.75 -2.24 -4.11
N THR A 80 -13.43 -2.26 -4.32
CA THR A 80 -12.64 -1.03 -4.42
C THR A 80 -13.06 -0.22 -5.64
N GLN A 81 -13.49 1.02 -5.40
CA GLN A 81 -13.86 1.97 -6.46
C GLN A 81 -12.68 2.82 -6.91
N GLY A 82 -11.74 3.09 -6.00
CA GLY A 82 -10.54 3.88 -6.25
C GLY A 82 -9.97 4.44 -4.94
N PRO A 83 -8.87 5.21 -5.00
CA PRO A 83 -8.05 5.46 -6.18
C PRO A 83 -7.34 4.18 -6.69
N GLY A 84 -6.83 4.24 -7.93
CA GLY A 84 -6.15 3.11 -8.58
C GLY A 84 -6.12 3.25 -10.10
N LEU A 85 -5.53 2.25 -10.77
CA LEU A 85 -5.52 2.17 -12.23
C LEU A 85 -6.94 1.92 -12.74
N ALA A 86 -7.51 2.89 -13.48
CA ALA A 86 -8.88 2.81 -13.99
C ALA A 86 -9.17 1.50 -14.74
N VAL A 87 -8.21 1.03 -15.55
CA VAL A 87 -8.32 -0.22 -16.31
C VAL A 87 -8.33 -1.47 -15.44
N SER A 88 -7.70 -1.44 -14.26
CA SER A 88 -7.71 -2.54 -13.29
C SER A 88 -8.99 -2.49 -12.43
N LEU A 89 -9.36 -1.29 -11.95
CA LEU A 89 -10.58 -1.06 -11.17
C LEU A 89 -11.85 -1.49 -11.91
N GLU A 90 -11.90 -1.23 -13.22
CA GLU A 90 -13.02 -1.63 -14.09
C GLU A 90 -13.34 -3.13 -13.96
N VAL A 91 -12.32 -3.99 -13.89
CA VAL A 91 -12.48 -5.45 -13.83
C VAL A 91 -13.19 -5.87 -12.55
N GLY A 92 -12.69 -5.41 -11.39
CA GLY A 92 -13.29 -5.67 -10.09
C GLY A 92 -14.71 -5.15 -10.00
N ILE A 93 -14.94 -3.89 -10.39
CA ILE A 93 -16.26 -3.25 -10.36
C ILE A 93 -17.27 -4.01 -11.22
N LYS A 94 -16.88 -4.42 -12.43
CA LYS A 94 -17.73 -5.21 -13.34
C LYS A 94 -18.11 -6.55 -12.71
N LYS A 95 -17.13 -7.28 -12.17
CA LYS A 95 -17.38 -8.57 -11.51
C LYS A 95 -18.25 -8.43 -10.27
N ALA A 96 -18.03 -7.40 -9.45
CA ALA A 96 -18.83 -7.16 -8.26
C ALA A 96 -20.30 -6.84 -8.60
N LYS A 97 -20.56 -6.07 -9.67
CA LYS A 97 -21.91 -5.82 -10.20
C LYS A 97 -22.57 -7.10 -10.71
N GLU A 98 -21.84 -7.94 -11.43
CA GLU A 98 -22.31 -9.25 -11.89
C GLU A 98 -22.76 -10.13 -10.71
N LEU A 99 -21.91 -10.30 -9.71
CA LEU A 99 -22.20 -11.11 -8.51
C LEU A 99 -23.32 -10.50 -7.67
N SER A 100 -23.39 -9.17 -7.57
CA SER A 100 -24.48 -8.48 -6.86
C SER A 100 -25.83 -8.82 -7.47
N LYS A 101 -25.93 -8.82 -8.81
CA LYS A 101 -27.14 -9.24 -9.53
C LYS A 101 -27.42 -10.73 -9.37
N LEU A 102 -26.39 -11.58 -9.53
CA LEU A 102 -26.52 -13.04 -9.44
C LEU A 102 -27.01 -13.51 -8.06
N TYR A 103 -26.47 -12.92 -6.99
CA TYR A 103 -26.77 -13.31 -5.62
C TYR A 103 -27.87 -12.45 -4.98
N GLY A 104 -28.36 -11.41 -5.66
CA GLY A 104 -29.35 -10.48 -5.11
C GLY A 104 -28.83 -9.73 -3.88
N LYS A 105 -27.57 -9.29 -3.91
CA LYS A 105 -26.90 -8.62 -2.77
C LYS A 105 -26.64 -7.16 -3.08
N LYS A 106 -26.70 -6.32 -2.04
CA LYS A 106 -26.30 -4.91 -2.14
C LYS A 106 -24.80 -4.82 -2.43
N LEU A 107 -24.44 -3.92 -3.33
CA LEU A 107 -23.06 -3.60 -3.68
C LEU A 107 -22.60 -2.36 -2.91
N ILE A 108 -21.42 -2.44 -2.30
CA ILE A 108 -20.78 -1.36 -1.56
C ILE A 108 -19.50 -0.96 -2.31
N SER A 109 -19.39 0.32 -2.67
CA SER A 109 -18.15 0.92 -3.16
C SER A 109 -17.26 1.30 -1.98
N VAL A 110 -15.98 0.98 -2.06
CA VAL A 110 -15.00 1.24 -1.01
C VAL A 110 -13.85 2.07 -1.56
N ASN A 111 -13.38 3.05 -0.79
CA ASN A 111 -12.15 3.77 -1.10
C ASN A 111 -10.94 2.92 -0.68
N HIS A 112 -9.96 2.75 -1.58
CA HIS A 112 -8.77 1.94 -1.34
C HIS A 112 -7.94 2.43 -0.13
N LEU A 113 -7.78 3.75 0.00
CA LEU A 113 -7.00 4.37 1.07
C LEU A 113 -7.71 4.26 2.42
N GLU A 114 -9.04 4.36 2.45
CA GLU A 114 -9.81 4.02 3.65
C GLU A 114 -9.57 2.56 4.06
N GLY A 115 -9.53 1.65 3.08
CA GLY A 115 -9.18 0.25 3.30
C GLY A 115 -7.82 0.08 3.99
N HIS A 116 -6.81 0.84 3.56
CA HIS A 116 -5.50 0.85 4.22
C HIS A 116 -5.57 1.34 5.67
N ILE A 117 -6.30 2.42 5.97
CA ILE A 117 -6.48 2.90 7.35
C ILE A 117 -7.17 1.82 8.20
N TYR A 118 -8.28 1.28 7.71
CA TYR A 118 -9.09 0.30 8.45
C TYR A 118 -8.41 -1.06 8.63
N SER A 119 -7.41 -1.40 7.80
CA SER A 119 -6.65 -2.65 7.92
C SER A 119 -5.99 -2.83 9.29
N SER A 120 -5.59 -1.72 9.95
CA SER A 120 -5.02 -1.72 11.31
C SER A 120 -5.99 -2.21 12.40
N PHE A 121 -7.29 -2.27 12.08
CA PHE A 121 -8.36 -2.64 13.00
C PHE A 121 -9.01 -3.99 12.67
N ILE A 122 -8.56 -4.65 11.60
CA ILE A 122 -9.09 -5.95 11.20
C ILE A 122 -8.62 -7.03 12.17
N GLN A 123 -9.47 -8.04 12.39
CA GLN A 123 -9.19 -9.19 13.24
C GLN A 123 -8.85 -10.39 12.36
N ASN A 124 -7.93 -11.22 12.81
CA ASN A 124 -7.63 -12.49 12.17
C ASN A 124 -8.82 -13.47 12.23
N SER A 125 -8.68 -14.66 11.66
CA SER A 125 -9.73 -15.68 11.65
C SER A 125 -10.14 -16.21 13.03
N GLN A 126 -9.42 -15.85 14.10
CA GLN A 126 -9.76 -16.15 15.49
C GLN A 126 -10.40 -14.95 16.22
N GLY A 127 -10.68 -13.84 15.52
CA GLY A 127 -11.23 -12.63 16.12
C GLY A 127 -10.22 -11.79 16.90
N LYS A 128 -8.91 -11.95 16.65
CA LYS A 128 -7.83 -11.28 17.40
C LYS A 128 -6.96 -10.36 16.52
N PRO A 129 -6.32 -9.32 17.11
CA PRO A 129 -6.60 -8.79 18.46
C PRO A 129 -7.92 -8.01 18.48
N PRO A 130 -8.71 -8.08 19.58
CA PRO A 130 -9.83 -7.17 19.75
C PRO A 130 -9.26 -5.77 20.00
N ARG A 131 -9.51 -4.84 19.08
CA ARG A 131 -9.14 -3.43 19.21
C ARG A 131 -10.37 -2.58 19.04
N ASP A 132 -10.69 -1.72 19.99
CA ASP A 132 -11.79 -0.77 19.80
C ASP A 132 -11.33 0.46 19.02
N PHE A 133 -12.28 1.20 18.46
CA PHE A 133 -12.02 2.49 17.84
C PHE A 133 -12.06 3.57 18.91
N ASP A 134 -10.93 4.26 19.09
CA ASP A 134 -10.70 5.29 20.11
C ASP A 134 -10.14 6.54 19.42
N PHE A 135 -11.04 7.21 18.71
CA PHE A 135 -10.74 8.43 17.95
C PHE A 135 -10.28 9.59 18.87
N PRO A 136 -9.52 10.57 18.35
CA PRO A 136 -8.99 10.65 16.98
C PRO A 136 -7.71 9.83 16.79
N TYR A 137 -7.43 9.51 15.52
CA TYR A 137 -6.18 8.91 15.07
C TYR A 137 -5.47 9.84 14.08
N LEU A 138 -4.15 9.79 14.08
CA LEU A 138 -3.34 10.19 12.95
C LEU A 138 -3.07 8.92 12.14
N ALA A 139 -3.31 8.95 10.83
CA ALA A 139 -3.02 7.84 9.94
C ALA A 139 -1.87 8.21 9.00
N LEU A 140 -0.86 7.36 8.93
CA LEU A 140 0.19 7.42 7.91
C LEU A 140 -0.10 6.33 6.88
N ILE A 141 -0.44 6.75 5.65
CA ILE A 141 -0.61 5.84 4.52
C ILE A 141 0.67 5.89 3.69
N ILE A 142 1.38 4.77 3.59
CA ILE A 142 2.66 4.68 2.86
C ILE A 142 2.69 3.42 1.99
N SER A 143 2.54 3.61 0.68
CA SER A 143 2.48 2.54 -0.33
C SER A 143 3.40 2.87 -1.51
N GLY A 144 3.34 2.02 -2.55
CA GLY A 144 4.02 2.31 -3.82
C GLY A 144 3.55 3.61 -4.47
N GLY A 145 2.26 3.95 -4.35
CA GLY A 145 1.67 5.12 -5.02
C GLY A 145 1.17 6.23 -4.10
N HIS A 146 1.23 6.05 -2.78
CA HIS A 146 0.69 7.02 -1.82
C HIS A 146 1.67 7.24 -0.66
N THR A 147 1.78 8.48 -0.21
CA THR A 147 2.47 8.85 1.04
C THR A 147 1.71 10.02 1.64
N GLU A 148 0.84 9.74 2.60
CA GLU A 148 -0.16 10.69 3.13
C GLU A 148 -0.22 10.63 4.66
N LEU A 149 -0.43 11.80 5.26
CA LEU A 149 -0.80 12.00 6.65
C LEU A 149 -2.25 12.44 6.70
N VAL A 150 -3.08 11.64 7.37
CA VAL A 150 -4.53 11.83 7.43
C VAL A 150 -4.95 11.97 8.89
N LYS A 151 -5.64 13.05 9.23
CA LYS A 151 -6.30 13.23 10.51
C LYS A 151 -7.65 12.53 10.47
N PHE A 152 -7.86 11.55 11.33
CA PHE A 152 -9.02 10.66 11.32
C PHE A 152 -9.81 10.86 12.63
N THR A 153 -10.91 11.62 12.60
CA THR A 153 -11.65 12.05 13.81
C THR A 153 -12.90 11.21 14.11
N GLY A 154 -13.31 10.38 13.17
CA GLY A 154 -14.47 9.49 13.30
C GLY A 154 -14.54 8.56 12.10
N HIS A 155 -15.49 7.62 12.11
CA HIS A 155 -15.70 6.75 10.95
C HIS A 155 -16.04 7.58 9.71
N LEU A 156 -15.21 7.44 8.67
CA LEU A 156 -15.34 8.17 7.41
C LEU A 156 -15.32 9.71 7.60
N GLN A 157 -14.76 10.18 8.71
CA GLN A 157 -14.55 11.60 8.99
C GLN A 157 -13.06 11.85 9.09
N TYR A 158 -12.50 12.37 8.00
CA TYR A 158 -11.07 12.51 7.87
C TYR A 158 -10.65 13.65 6.96
N GLU A 159 -9.44 14.13 7.20
CA GLU A 159 -8.81 15.26 6.51
C GLU A 159 -7.37 14.87 6.17
N VAL A 160 -7.01 14.95 4.88
CA VAL A 160 -5.60 14.83 4.46
C VAL A 160 -4.90 16.12 4.87
N ILE A 161 -3.92 16.02 5.78
CA ILE A 161 -3.19 17.17 6.33
C ILE A 161 -1.77 17.29 5.75
N GLY A 162 -1.31 16.27 5.03
CA GLY A 162 -0.08 16.29 4.26
C GLY A 162 -0.03 15.12 3.28
N GLU A 163 0.49 15.35 2.09
CA GLU A 163 0.64 14.33 1.05
C GLU A 163 1.94 14.53 0.28
N THR A 164 2.36 13.51 -0.48
CA THR A 164 3.46 13.70 -1.42
C THR A 164 3.03 14.63 -2.55
N ILE A 165 3.87 15.60 -2.89
CA ILE A 165 3.66 16.48 -4.05
C ILE A 165 4.34 15.94 -5.32
N ASP A 166 5.07 14.82 -5.21
CA ASP A 166 5.75 14.17 -6.33
C ASP A 166 5.75 12.62 -6.21
N ASP A 167 6.92 11.98 -6.15
CA ASP A 167 7.05 10.53 -6.00
C ASP A 167 6.54 10.12 -4.60
N ALA A 168 5.83 9.00 -4.50
CA ALA A 168 5.59 8.37 -3.19
C ALA A 168 6.87 7.71 -2.65
N ALA A 169 6.91 7.43 -1.34
CA ALA A 169 8.06 6.80 -0.69
C ALA A 169 8.38 5.42 -1.29
N GLY A 170 7.35 4.59 -1.53
CA GLY A 170 7.54 3.28 -2.17
C GLY A 170 8.08 3.40 -3.60
N GLU A 171 7.52 4.32 -4.40
CA GLU A 171 8.02 4.62 -5.75
C GLU A 171 9.46 5.12 -5.74
N ALA A 172 9.87 5.92 -4.76
CA ALA A 172 11.24 6.39 -4.62
C ALA A 172 12.21 5.23 -4.36
N LEU A 173 11.84 4.28 -3.49
CA LEU A 173 12.62 3.07 -3.23
C LEU A 173 12.73 2.19 -4.49
N ASP A 174 11.64 2.00 -5.21
CA ASP A 174 11.63 1.23 -6.46
C ASP A 174 12.51 1.87 -7.54
N LYS A 175 12.45 3.21 -7.69
CA LYS A 175 13.30 3.94 -8.62
C LYS A 175 14.77 3.88 -8.22
N ALA A 176 15.10 3.94 -6.93
CA ALA A 176 16.47 3.76 -6.46
C ALA A 176 17.01 2.36 -6.78
N ALA A 177 16.21 1.32 -6.54
CA ALA A 177 16.56 -0.04 -6.90
C ALA A 177 16.83 -0.18 -8.41
N LYS A 178 15.99 0.44 -9.24
CA LYS A 178 16.19 0.48 -10.70
C LYS A 178 17.49 1.16 -11.10
N LEU A 179 17.85 2.29 -10.46
CA LEU A 179 19.12 2.98 -10.71
C LEU A 179 20.34 2.14 -10.32
N LEU A 180 20.19 1.25 -9.32
CA LEU A 180 21.21 0.30 -8.91
C LEU A 180 21.22 -1.01 -9.74
N GLY A 181 20.32 -1.15 -10.73
CA GLY A 181 20.21 -2.36 -11.54
C GLY A 181 19.58 -3.56 -10.82
N LEU A 182 18.83 -3.33 -9.75
CA LEU A 182 18.26 -4.38 -8.88
C LEU A 182 16.90 -4.90 -9.35
N GLY A 183 16.29 -4.27 -10.36
CA GLY A 183 15.01 -4.68 -10.93
C GLY A 183 13.78 -4.21 -10.15
N TYR A 184 12.64 -4.89 -10.35
CA TYR A 184 11.34 -4.61 -9.73
C TYR A 184 10.74 -5.91 -9.15
N PRO A 185 10.08 -5.87 -7.97
CA PRO A 185 9.88 -4.72 -7.09
C PRO A 185 11.17 -4.39 -6.35
N GLY A 186 11.44 -3.10 -6.18
CA GLY A 186 12.71 -2.60 -5.69
C GLY A 186 12.77 -2.41 -4.18
N GLY A 187 11.66 -1.97 -3.56
CA GLY A 187 11.57 -1.74 -2.12
C GLY A 187 12.11 -2.89 -1.26
N PRO A 188 11.61 -4.14 -1.42
CA PRO A 188 12.11 -5.29 -0.66
C PRO A 188 13.57 -5.65 -0.93
N VAL A 189 14.12 -5.25 -2.07
CA VAL A 189 15.55 -5.49 -2.39
C VAL A 189 16.43 -4.44 -1.71
N ILE A 190 16.00 -3.18 -1.73
CA ILE A 190 16.67 -2.09 -1.01
C ILE A 190 16.71 -2.40 0.48
N GLU A 191 15.60 -2.85 1.06
CA GLU A 191 15.53 -3.25 2.48
C GLU A 191 16.53 -4.33 2.84
N LYS A 192 16.58 -5.43 2.07
CA LYS A 192 17.54 -6.51 2.32
C LYS A 192 18.99 -6.04 2.25
N LEU A 193 19.29 -5.15 1.32
CA LEU A 193 20.63 -4.57 1.19
C LEU A 193 20.96 -3.61 2.34
N ALA A 194 19.97 -2.84 2.80
CA ALA A 194 20.10 -1.95 3.94
C ALA A 194 20.35 -2.73 5.23
N ASP A 195 19.60 -3.81 5.46
CA ASP A 195 19.80 -4.72 6.60
C ASP A 195 21.20 -5.35 6.61
N LEU A 196 21.71 -5.79 5.45
CA LEU A 196 23.08 -6.29 5.32
C LEU A 196 24.16 -5.24 5.64
N ALA A 197 23.87 -3.96 5.42
CA ALA A 197 24.74 -2.86 5.83
C ALA A 197 24.54 -2.45 7.30
N GLY A 198 23.56 -3.02 8.01
CA GLY A 198 23.20 -2.66 9.37
C GLY A 198 22.43 -1.34 9.48
N ASN A 199 21.68 -0.96 8.44
CA ASN A 199 20.90 0.28 8.37
C ASN A 199 21.71 1.54 8.68
N ILE A 200 22.98 1.55 8.25
CA ILE A 200 23.88 2.69 8.43
C ILE A 200 23.66 3.73 7.31
N ASP A 201 23.60 5.00 7.70
CA ASP A 201 23.55 6.12 6.75
C ASP A 201 24.96 6.71 6.56
N VAL A 202 25.71 6.15 5.60
CA VAL A 202 27.09 6.55 5.27
C VAL A 202 27.11 7.79 4.37
N TYR A 203 26.21 7.83 3.38
CA TYR A 203 26.27 8.83 2.31
C TYR A 203 25.47 10.10 2.60
N LYS A 204 24.62 10.11 3.64
CA LYS A 204 23.88 11.30 4.11
C LYS A 204 23.08 11.99 3.00
N PHE A 205 22.31 11.21 2.23
CA PHE A 205 21.44 11.77 1.21
C PHE A 205 20.44 12.78 1.81
N PRO A 206 19.98 13.78 1.03
CA PRO A 206 19.12 14.84 1.55
C PRO A 206 17.80 14.28 2.07
N ARG A 207 17.27 14.85 3.16
CA ARG A 207 15.91 14.60 3.65
C ARG A 207 15.00 15.74 3.18
N PRO A 208 14.24 15.57 2.08
CA PRO A 208 13.54 16.68 1.45
C PRO A 208 12.43 17.22 2.36
N MET A 209 12.09 18.50 2.19
CA MET A 209 10.98 19.17 2.87
C MET A 209 10.98 19.15 4.41
N LEU A 210 12.02 18.67 5.10
CA LEU A 210 12.06 18.69 6.57
C LEU A 210 11.95 20.10 7.16
N LYS A 211 12.42 21.12 6.42
CA LYS A 211 12.35 22.53 6.82
C LYS A 211 11.05 23.23 6.38
N SER A 212 10.19 22.57 5.60
CA SER A 212 8.92 23.19 5.17
C SER A 212 8.00 23.33 6.39
N GLN A 213 7.12 24.34 6.34
CA GLN A 213 6.14 24.58 7.41
C GLN A 213 4.92 23.65 7.30
N ASP A 214 4.62 23.16 6.09
CA ASP A 214 3.62 22.12 5.84
C ASP A 214 4.03 20.71 6.31
N LEU A 215 3.10 19.76 6.16
CA LEU A 215 3.30 18.33 6.41
C LEU A 215 3.47 17.52 5.12
N ASN A 216 3.68 18.18 3.98
CA ASN A 216 3.84 17.52 2.69
C ASN A 216 5.19 16.81 2.57
N PHE A 217 5.22 15.81 1.68
CA PHE A 217 6.40 15.01 1.35
C PHE A 217 6.89 15.29 -0.08
N SER A 218 8.17 15.02 -0.33
CA SER A 218 8.76 15.02 -1.67
C SER A 218 9.93 14.06 -1.67
N PHE A 219 10.03 13.22 -2.69
CA PHE A 219 11.11 12.26 -2.87
C PHE A 219 11.75 12.32 -4.27
N SER A 220 11.18 13.04 -5.23
CA SER A 220 11.79 13.22 -6.56
C SER A 220 13.15 13.92 -6.51
N GLY A 221 13.33 14.88 -5.59
CA GLY A 221 14.61 15.55 -5.35
C GLY A 221 15.67 14.61 -4.77
N LEU A 222 15.27 13.72 -3.85
CA LEU A 222 16.13 12.69 -3.28
C LEU A 222 16.61 11.70 -4.35
N LYS A 223 15.69 11.19 -5.19
CA LYS A 223 16.03 10.36 -6.36
C LYS A 223 17.04 11.04 -7.29
N THR A 224 16.82 12.32 -7.58
CA THR A 224 17.72 13.10 -8.46
C THR A 224 19.11 13.24 -7.84
N SER A 225 19.18 13.53 -6.54
CA SER A 225 20.45 13.57 -5.80
C SER A 225 21.19 12.23 -5.84
N PHE A 226 20.45 11.12 -5.64
CA PHE A 226 20.99 9.77 -5.71
C PHE A 226 21.57 9.45 -7.10
N TYR A 227 20.83 9.77 -8.17
CA TYR A 227 21.29 9.58 -9.55
C TYR A 227 22.60 10.31 -9.84
N TYR A 228 22.70 11.59 -9.48
CA TYR A 228 23.92 12.36 -9.69
C TYR A 228 25.08 11.87 -8.82
N PHE A 229 24.80 11.39 -7.61
CA PHE A 229 25.81 10.76 -6.77
C PHE A 229 26.42 9.53 -7.45
N LEU A 230 25.59 8.63 -7.99
CA LEU A 230 26.06 7.43 -8.70
C LEU A 230 26.89 7.79 -9.94
N LYS A 231 26.47 8.80 -10.70
CA LYS A 231 27.23 9.30 -11.86
C LYS A 231 28.61 9.84 -11.48
N LYS A 232 28.69 10.60 -10.39
CA LYS A 232 29.95 11.21 -9.91
C LYS A 232 30.87 10.18 -9.26
N ASN A 233 30.30 9.12 -8.68
CA ASN A 233 31.02 8.10 -7.92
C ASN A 233 30.74 6.70 -8.49
N PRO A 234 31.17 6.38 -9.72
CA PRO A 234 30.82 5.11 -10.37
C PRO A 234 31.29 3.88 -9.58
N ARG A 235 32.40 3.97 -8.82
CA ARG A 235 32.88 2.88 -7.95
C ARG A 235 32.03 2.66 -6.69
N SER A 236 31.14 3.59 -6.33
CA SER A 236 30.28 3.42 -5.15
C SER A 236 29.33 2.22 -5.28
N VAL A 237 29.05 1.76 -6.51
CA VAL A 237 28.27 0.54 -6.77
C VAL A 237 28.95 -0.72 -6.23
N GLU A 238 30.26 -0.71 -5.96
CA GLU A 238 30.97 -1.78 -5.25
C GLU A 238 30.49 -1.92 -3.80
N LYS A 239 29.87 -0.86 -3.26
CA LYS A 239 29.25 -0.79 -1.93
C LYS A 239 27.74 -0.58 -2.04
N ILE A 240 27.09 -1.42 -2.84
CA ILE A 240 25.65 -1.32 -3.12
C ILE A 240 24.77 -1.37 -1.87
N ALA A 241 25.20 -2.13 -0.85
CA ALA A 241 24.51 -2.23 0.43
C ALA A 241 24.49 -0.88 1.17
N ASP A 242 25.63 -0.21 1.29
CA ASP A 242 25.74 1.12 1.91
C ASP A 242 24.91 2.18 1.17
N LEU A 243 24.83 2.08 -0.16
CA LEU A 243 24.02 2.96 -1.01
C LEU A 243 22.53 2.76 -0.76
N ALA A 244 22.07 1.51 -0.79
CA ALA A 244 20.69 1.14 -0.50
C ALA A 244 20.30 1.58 0.91
N SER A 245 21.15 1.29 1.90
CA SER A 245 21.00 1.70 3.29
C SER A 245 20.86 3.20 3.46
N SER A 246 21.79 3.99 2.90
CA SER A 246 21.77 5.44 3.04
C SER A 246 20.56 6.07 2.33
N PHE A 247 20.12 5.50 1.21
CA PHE A 247 18.94 5.97 0.50
C PHE A 247 17.65 5.64 1.27
N GLN A 248 17.53 4.40 1.75
CA GLN A 248 16.44 3.95 2.61
C GLN A 248 16.30 4.86 3.84
N GLU A 249 17.42 5.13 4.52
CA GLU A 249 17.44 6.02 5.68
C GLU A 249 17.03 7.44 5.34
N ALA A 250 17.30 7.93 4.13
CA ALA A 250 16.83 9.26 3.72
C ALA A 250 15.30 9.30 3.52
N VAL A 251 14.72 8.23 2.99
CA VAL A 251 13.27 8.09 2.84
C VAL A 251 12.59 8.01 4.21
N PHE A 252 12.98 7.05 5.06
CA PHE A 252 12.29 6.80 6.31
C PHE A 252 12.53 7.86 7.38
N ASP A 253 13.73 8.44 7.48
CA ASP A 253 13.97 9.57 8.38
C ASP A 253 13.10 10.78 8.01
N THR A 254 12.85 11.00 6.71
CA THR A 254 11.90 12.03 6.26
C THR A 254 10.47 11.71 6.71
N VAL A 255 10.02 10.47 6.50
CA VAL A 255 8.68 9.99 6.90
C VAL A 255 8.47 10.12 8.40
N VAL A 256 9.41 9.62 9.21
CA VAL A 256 9.36 9.64 10.67
C VAL A 256 9.31 11.07 11.20
N LYS A 257 10.20 11.95 10.73
CA LYS A 257 10.24 13.36 11.19
C LYS A 257 8.98 14.14 10.82
N LYS A 258 8.42 13.90 9.63
CA LYS A 258 7.14 14.51 9.21
C LYS A 258 5.96 13.98 10.02
N THR A 259 5.98 12.69 10.34
CA THR A 259 4.96 12.07 11.21
C THR A 259 5.04 12.62 12.64
N ASP A 260 6.24 12.72 13.22
CA ASP A 260 6.45 13.37 14.53
C ASP A 260 5.99 14.83 14.52
N LYS A 261 6.30 15.57 13.46
CA LYS A 261 5.79 16.94 13.28
C LYS A 261 4.26 16.99 13.25
N ALA A 262 3.61 16.05 12.56
CA ALA A 262 2.15 15.97 12.51
C ALA A 262 1.53 15.61 13.87
N ILE A 263 2.15 14.71 14.64
CA ILE A 263 1.75 14.40 16.01
C ILE A 263 1.79 15.67 16.87
N ARG A 264 2.89 16.43 16.82
CA ARG A 264 3.05 17.69 17.58
C ARG A 264 2.05 18.76 17.13
N PHE A 265 1.82 18.88 15.83
CA PHE A 265 0.89 19.87 15.25
C PHE A 265 -0.57 19.59 15.61
N THR A 266 -0.98 18.32 15.59
CA THR A 266 -2.37 17.93 15.85
C THR A 266 -2.68 17.64 17.31
N GLY A 267 -1.66 17.32 18.12
CA GLY A 267 -1.81 16.81 19.48
C GLY A 267 -2.32 15.36 19.55
N ILE A 268 -2.46 14.66 18.42
CA ILE A 268 -2.96 13.29 18.37
C ILE A 268 -1.82 12.31 18.63
N ASN A 269 -1.93 11.53 19.70
CA ASN A 269 -0.90 10.58 20.13
C ASN A 269 -1.19 9.11 19.72
N ARG A 270 -2.24 8.88 18.93
CA ARG A 270 -2.58 7.56 18.38
C ARG A 270 -2.27 7.53 16.89
N LEU A 271 -1.24 6.78 16.51
CA LEU A 271 -0.83 6.60 15.13
C LEU A 271 -1.31 5.24 14.61
N VAL A 272 -1.98 5.24 13.46
CA VAL A 272 -2.19 4.03 12.65
C VAL A 272 -1.38 4.14 11.37
N VAL A 273 -0.84 3.03 10.91
CA VAL A 273 0.00 2.99 9.71
C VAL A 273 -0.55 1.95 8.75
N GLY A 274 -0.70 2.31 7.49
CA GLY A 274 -1.20 1.42 6.43
C GLY A 274 -0.42 1.58 5.13
N GLY A 275 -0.60 0.64 4.21
CA GLY A 275 0.10 0.60 2.92
C GLY A 275 1.26 -0.40 2.90
N GLY A 276 1.74 -0.75 1.70
CA GLY A 276 2.72 -1.83 1.53
C GLY A 276 4.13 -1.53 2.03
N VAL A 277 4.50 -0.26 2.17
CA VAL A 277 5.86 0.13 2.58
C VAL A 277 6.08 -0.10 4.09
N ILE A 278 5.01 -0.29 4.86
CA ILE A 278 5.08 -0.64 6.30
C ILE A 278 5.74 -2.00 6.57
N ALA A 279 5.90 -2.82 5.53
CA ALA A 279 6.56 -4.11 5.64
C ALA A 279 8.08 -3.99 5.84
N ASN A 280 8.64 -2.77 5.68
CA ASN A 280 10.04 -2.49 5.95
C ASN A 280 10.36 -2.60 7.45
N LEU A 281 11.37 -3.40 7.79
CA LEU A 281 11.76 -3.75 9.18
C LEU A 281 12.68 -2.74 9.86
#